data_AF-A0A7K3BK95-F1
#
_entry.id   AF-A0A7K3BK95-F1
#
_cell.length_a   1.000
_cell.length_b   1.000
_cell.length_c   1.000
_cell.angle_alpha   90.00
_cell.angle_beta   90.00
_cell.angle_gamma   90.00
#
_symmetry.space_group_name_H-M   'P 1'
#
loop_
_entity.id
_entity.type
_entity.pdbx_description
1 polymer ?
#
loop_
_entity_poly.entity_id
_entity_poly.type
_entity_poly.pdbx_seq_one_letter_code
_entity_poly.pdbx_strand_id
1 'polypeptide(L)'
;MRDLTSATTAPAALPRRQHHWRRDVIELAALFVAVATADLIANLVGHAPDGPALLCLSAAALAATAGFHTWWARRHVHSPPPAGSHARDRTTEPGEGSAAHGPDAGTALWRVRTTVRDTPGSLAALCTALAGRGVDILTLQTHPLADGTVDEFLVRAPAALAPGELTRAAADGGGRDTWIERADAHDLVDTPTRVLSLATRTAMDAAELPMALRQLFGRCTIRSTPPGTAGPDPAEDTLEGTIMRLRDPAGGTISVERAYLPFTPTEFARARALVELDAQLGTRVPEGRTVLTLPEGNEFTVRRVGPEDLEAARELHDRCSPATLARRYHGPVADVDRYLTHLLSPRFGRTLAVQTVSGRLVALGHLLWDGDETEVALLVEDAWQHRGIGLELLRRLAAQASDAGCESVYAVTRATNTAMVATMRRLGLPLDYQVEDGTLVITATLSPADASARLR
;
A
#
# COMPACT_ATOMS: atom_id res chain seq x y z
N MET A 1 25.70 -81.05 -4.73
CA MET A 1 27.04 -80.66 -4.29
C MET A 1 27.11 -79.14 -4.27
N ARG A 2 27.15 -78.55 -3.06
CA ARG A 2 27.39 -77.13 -2.73
C ARG A 2 26.35 -76.10 -3.23
N ASP A 3 26.02 -75.02 -2.53
CA ASP A 3 26.01 -74.61 -1.12
C ASP A 3 25.14 -73.33 -1.12
N LEU A 4 24.77 -72.88 0.09
CA LEU A 4 24.54 -71.48 0.51
C LEU A 4 23.14 -71.17 1.07
N THR A 5 23.08 -71.30 2.40
CA THR A 5 22.60 -70.29 3.37
C THR A 5 21.23 -69.63 3.12
N SER A 6 20.21 -70.12 3.80
CA SER A 6 18.99 -69.34 4.12
C SER A 6 19.20 -68.60 5.43
N ALA A 7 19.29 -67.27 5.36
CA ALA A 7 19.29 -66.37 6.52
C ALA A 7 17.84 -65.99 6.90
N THR A 8 17.49 -66.27 8.14
CA THR A 8 16.22 -65.89 8.80
C THR A 8 16.12 -64.38 8.97
N THR A 9 15.05 -63.76 8.45
CA THR A 9 14.73 -62.34 8.65
C THR A 9 13.81 -62.18 9.86
N ALA A 10 14.25 -61.40 10.86
CA ALA A 10 13.45 -60.97 12.01
C ALA A 10 12.89 -59.55 11.78
N PRO A 11 11.73 -59.18 12.36
CA PRO A 11 11.06 -57.92 12.09
C PRO A 11 11.67 -56.73 12.86
N ALA A 12 11.69 -55.56 12.20
CA ALA A 12 12.26 -54.31 12.68
C ALA A 12 11.44 -53.67 13.82
N ALA A 13 12.16 -53.22 14.85
CA ALA A 13 11.63 -52.47 16.00
C ALA A 13 11.50 -50.97 15.68
N LEU A 14 10.37 -50.38 16.07
CA LEU A 14 10.09 -48.94 15.98
C LEU A 14 10.85 -48.13 17.06
N PRO A 15 11.35 -46.92 16.74
CA PRO A 15 12.06 -46.09 17.71
C PRO A 15 11.09 -45.36 18.66
N ARG A 16 11.36 -45.47 19.96
CA ARG A 16 10.68 -44.77 21.06
C ARG A 16 11.10 -43.30 21.10
N ARG A 17 10.15 -42.38 20.96
CA ARG A 17 10.29 -40.94 21.26
C ARG A 17 10.38 -40.70 22.76
N GLN A 18 11.54 -40.29 23.25
CA GLN A 18 11.70 -39.62 24.55
C GLN A 18 12.40 -38.29 24.30
N HIS A 19 11.68 -37.17 24.36
CA HIS A 19 12.18 -35.83 24.73
C HIS A 19 11.08 -34.79 24.50
N HIS A 20 10.32 -34.41 25.54
CA HIS A 20 9.56 -33.14 25.58
C HIS A 20 9.21 -32.68 27.01
N TRP A 21 9.09 -33.60 27.97
CA TRP A 21 8.63 -33.26 29.33
C TRP A 21 9.47 -32.24 30.12
N ARG A 22 10.79 -32.12 29.84
CA ARG A 22 11.65 -31.19 30.58
C ARG A 22 11.49 -29.73 30.17
N ARG A 23 10.94 -29.44 28.98
CA ARG A 23 10.80 -28.06 28.49
C ARG A 23 9.54 -27.41 29.06
N ASP A 24 8.45 -28.17 29.10
CA ASP A 24 7.16 -27.74 29.66
C ASP A 24 7.27 -27.44 31.16
N VAL A 25 8.10 -28.18 31.90
CA VAL A 25 8.36 -27.95 33.33
C VAL A 25 9.14 -26.65 33.57
N ILE A 26 10.03 -26.25 32.66
CA ILE A 26 10.80 -25.00 32.77
C ILE A 26 9.92 -23.79 32.46
N GLU A 27 9.03 -23.89 31.48
CA GLU A 27 8.08 -22.82 31.14
C GLU A 27 7.06 -22.58 32.25
N LEU A 28 6.54 -23.66 32.87
CA LEU A 28 5.67 -23.56 34.05
C LEU A 28 6.40 -22.93 35.25
N ALA A 29 7.65 -23.31 35.50
CA ALA A 29 8.44 -22.72 36.58
C ALA A 29 8.68 -21.21 36.37
N ALA A 30 8.97 -20.78 35.13
CA ALA A 30 9.14 -19.37 34.80
C ALA A 30 7.85 -18.55 35.00
N LEU A 31 6.70 -19.12 34.62
CA LEU A 31 5.39 -18.48 34.82
C LEU A 31 5.10 -18.29 36.32
N PHE A 32 5.33 -19.31 37.15
CA PHE A 32 5.12 -19.22 38.59
C PHE A 32 6.05 -18.21 39.28
N VAL A 33 7.30 -18.11 38.83
CA VAL A 33 8.25 -17.11 39.36
C VAL A 33 7.81 -15.69 38.99
N ALA A 34 7.35 -15.46 37.75
CA ALA A 34 6.86 -14.16 37.32
C ALA A 34 5.63 -13.70 38.12
N VAL A 35 4.67 -14.61 38.33
CA VAL A 35 3.46 -14.33 39.13
C VAL A 35 3.82 -14.05 40.59
N ALA A 36 4.71 -14.85 41.19
CA ALA A 36 5.15 -14.63 42.57
C ALA A 36 5.91 -13.30 42.73
N THR A 37 6.69 -12.89 41.71
CA THR A 37 7.42 -11.62 41.73
C THR A 37 6.46 -10.43 41.63
N ALA A 38 5.46 -10.51 40.75
CA ALA A 38 4.42 -9.49 40.63
C ALA A 38 3.57 -9.37 41.91
N ASP A 39 3.20 -10.50 42.53
CA ASP A 39 2.43 -10.53 43.77
C ASP A 39 3.25 -10.00 44.97
N LEU A 40 4.56 -10.28 45.01
CA LEU A 40 5.46 -9.73 46.02
C LEU A 40 5.60 -8.22 45.89
N ILE A 41 5.72 -7.69 44.67
CA ILE A 41 5.78 -6.25 44.41
C ILE A 41 4.45 -5.58 44.79
N ALA A 42 3.32 -6.20 44.43
CA ALA A 42 1.98 -5.70 44.79
C ALA A 42 1.79 -5.68 46.32
N ASN A 43 2.24 -6.72 47.03
CA ASN A 43 2.16 -6.78 48.49
C ASN A 43 3.11 -5.79 49.18
N LEU A 44 4.31 -5.56 48.64
CA LEU A 44 5.26 -4.54 49.13
C LEU A 44 4.70 -3.12 48.98
N VAL A 45 3.98 -2.85 47.91
CA VAL A 45 3.32 -1.55 47.67
C VAL A 45 2.02 -1.42 48.48
N GLY A 46 1.31 -2.53 48.72
CA GLY A 46 0.04 -2.55 49.45
C GLY A 46 0.16 -2.53 50.99
N HIS A 47 1.23 -3.07 51.56
CA HIS A 47 1.39 -3.23 53.02
C HIS A 47 2.53 -2.40 53.65
N ALA A 48 3.36 -1.72 52.86
CA ALA A 48 4.34 -0.78 53.40
C ALA A 48 3.66 0.55 53.75
N PRO A 49 3.93 1.15 54.93
CA PRO A 49 3.30 2.39 55.36
C PRO A 49 3.51 3.57 54.39
N ASP A 50 4.53 3.49 53.53
CA ASP A 50 4.88 4.52 52.53
C ASP A 50 4.59 4.10 51.07
N GLY A 51 3.90 2.97 50.84
CA GLY A 51 3.62 2.45 49.50
C GLY A 51 2.89 3.42 48.54
N PRO A 52 1.84 4.12 48.98
CA PRO A 52 1.19 5.17 48.19
C PRO A 52 2.12 6.36 47.90
N ALA A 53 3.02 6.70 48.85
CA ALA A 53 3.98 7.79 48.66
C ALA A 53 5.06 7.44 47.63
N LEU A 54 5.54 6.19 47.62
CA LEU A 54 6.48 5.67 46.62
C LEU A 54 5.88 5.63 45.21
N LEU A 55 4.60 5.27 45.07
CA LEU A 55 3.89 5.32 43.78
C LEU A 55 3.74 6.76 43.29
N CYS A 56 3.33 7.69 44.16
CA CYS A 56 3.21 9.10 43.82
C CYS A 56 4.57 9.73 43.45
N LEU A 57 5.65 9.40 44.17
CA LEU A 57 7.01 9.85 43.86
C LEU A 57 7.50 9.29 42.51
N SER A 58 7.23 8.03 42.23
CA SER A 58 7.61 7.39 40.96
C SER A 58 6.85 7.97 39.76
N ALA A 59 5.55 8.22 39.93
CA ALA A 59 4.73 8.89 38.92
C ALA A 59 5.18 10.34 38.69
N ALA A 60 5.50 11.08 39.76
CA ALA A 60 6.04 12.44 39.67
C ALA A 60 7.42 12.47 38.97
N ALA A 61 8.30 11.50 39.26
CA ALA A 61 9.59 11.37 38.60
C ALA A 61 9.45 11.08 37.09
N LEU A 62 8.53 10.19 36.70
CA LEU A 62 8.24 9.91 35.29
C LEU A 62 7.66 11.13 34.57
N ALA A 63 6.72 11.84 35.18
CA ALA A 63 6.15 13.06 34.61
C ALA A 63 7.19 14.18 34.47
N ALA A 64 8.07 14.34 35.46
CA ALA A 64 9.17 15.31 35.41
C ALA A 64 10.18 14.97 34.30
N THR A 65 10.51 13.69 34.13
CA THR A 65 11.44 13.23 33.08
C THR A 65 10.84 13.43 31.69
N ALA A 66 9.55 13.10 31.50
CA ALA A 66 8.85 13.34 30.23
C ALA A 66 8.69 14.83 29.91
N GLY A 67 8.40 15.66 30.93
CA GLY A 67 8.34 17.12 30.81
C GLY A 67 9.71 17.73 30.45
N PHE A 68 10.78 17.24 31.06
CA PHE A 68 12.15 17.67 30.75
C PHE A 68 12.54 17.27 29.32
N HIS A 69 12.24 16.04 28.88
CA HIS A 69 12.53 15.58 27.52
C HIS A 69 11.78 16.37 26.45
N THR A 70 10.50 16.66 26.68
CA THR A 70 9.67 17.46 25.76
C THR A 70 10.08 18.93 25.73
N TRP A 71 10.47 19.50 26.87
CA TRP A 71 11.01 20.86 26.95
C TRP A 71 12.39 20.97 26.29
N TRP A 72 13.27 19.98 26.49
CA TRP A 72 14.60 19.90 25.88
C TRP A 72 14.49 19.76 24.35
N ALA A 73 13.61 18.88 23.87
CA ALA A 73 13.34 18.72 22.44
C ALA A 73 12.77 20.00 21.81
N ARG A 74 11.99 20.80 22.56
CA ARG A 74 11.46 22.09 22.08
C ARG A 74 12.48 23.23 22.16
N ARG A 75 13.45 23.19 23.09
CA ARG A 75 14.49 24.22 23.22
C ARG A 75 15.67 24.07 22.26
N HIS A 76 15.93 22.86 21.74
CA HIS A 76 17.09 22.61 20.87
C HIS A 76 16.82 22.63 19.35
N VAL A 77 15.61 23.01 18.91
CA VAL A 77 15.33 23.19 17.47
C VAL A 77 15.79 24.54 16.92
N HIS A 78 16.08 25.54 17.74
CA HIS A 78 16.67 26.80 17.26
C HIS A 78 17.78 27.30 18.20
N SER A 79 19.02 27.03 17.83
CA SER A 79 20.18 27.80 18.31
C SER A 79 21.05 28.12 17.09
N PRO A 80 21.19 29.41 16.70
CA PRO A 80 22.18 29.80 15.71
C PRO A 80 23.58 29.53 16.30
N PRO A 81 24.57 29.10 15.50
CA PRO A 81 25.91 28.89 16.01
C PRO A 81 26.50 30.21 16.53
N PRO A 82 27.22 30.20 17.67
CA PRO A 82 27.84 31.41 18.20
C PRO A 82 28.95 31.89 17.27
N ALA A 83 28.97 33.20 17.05
CA ALA A 83 30.04 33.89 16.34
C ALA A 83 31.35 33.84 17.16
N GLY A 84 32.43 33.41 16.50
CA GLY A 84 33.79 33.91 16.74
C GLY A 84 34.52 33.49 18.03
N SER A 85 35.27 32.38 17.95
CA SER A 85 36.64 32.26 18.48
C SER A 85 37.19 30.91 17.98
N HIS A 86 38.08 30.86 17.00
CA HIS A 86 39.50 30.99 17.24
C HIS A 86 40.20 31.61 16.02
N ALA A 87 40.84 32.76 16.26
CA ALA A 87 41.96 33.24 15.46
C ALA A 87 43.27 32.83 16.14
N ARG A 88 44.31 32.66 15.29
CA ARG A 88 45.74 32.30 15.49
C ARG A 88 46.02 30.85 15.05
N ASP A 89 46.89 30.56 14.08
CA ASP A 89 47.96 31.38 13.49
C ASP A 89 48.39 30.84 12.10
N ARG A 90 48.54 31.77 11.12
CA ARG A 90 49.52 31.87 10.00
C ARG A 90 50.02 30.58 9.30
N THR A 91 50.04 30.41 7.98
CA THR A 91 50.31 31.33 6.85
C THR A 91 49.85 30.74 5.51
N THR A 92 49.20 31.53 4.66
CA THR A 92 49.17 31.30 3.20
C THR A 92 49.31 32.64 2.49
N GLU A 93 50.25 32.73 1.57
CA GLU A 93 50.40 33.82 0.60
C GLU A 93 49.25 33.79 -0.45
N PRO A 94 49.00 34.91 -1.16
CA PRO A 94 47.67 35.28 -1.64
C PRO A 94 47.40 35.10 -3.14
N GLY A 95 46.11 34.92 -3.46
CA GLY A 95 45.43 35.36 -4.69
C GLY A 95 45.49 34.38 -5.87
N GLU A 96 44.45 34.15 -6.68
CA GLU A 96 43.13 34.74 -6.87
C GLU A 96 42.33 33.76 -7.75
N GLY A 97 41.02 33.64 -7.52
CA GLY A 97 40.13 32.84 -8.37
C GLY A 97 38.95 32.22 -7.62
N SER A 98 38.25 33.03 -6.83
CA SER A 98 37.01 32.62 -6.15
C SER A 98 35.93 32.33 -7.20
N ALA A 99 35.77 31.04 -7.53
CA ALA A 99 34.55 30.55 -8.13
C ALA A 99 33.49 30.45 -7.03
N ALA A 100 32.46 31.27 -7.18
CA ALA A 100 31.23 31.21 -6.41
C ALA A 100 30.75 29.76 -6.23
N HIS A 101 30.52 29.35 -4.98
CA HIS A 101 29.81 28.10 -4.68
C HIS A 101 28.35 28.27 -5.13
N GLY A 102 28.05 27.68 -6.29
CA GLY A 102 26.69 27.52 -6.81
C GLY A 102 25.88 26.46 -6.03
N PRO A 103 24.57 26.34 -6.31
CA PRO A 103 23.62 25.57 -5.51
C PRO A 103 23.90 24.06 -5.59
N ASP A 104 23.75 23.38 -4.44
CA ASP A 104 23.65 21.93 -4.20
C ASP A 104 24.08 21.02 -5.38
N ALA A 105 25.27 20.41 -5.27
CA ALA A 105 25.71 19.41 -6.23
C ALA A 105 24.67 18.27 -6.26
N GLY A 106 23.89 18.19 -7.34
CA GLY A 106 22.66 17.40 -7.41
C GLY A 106 22.86 15.97 -6.92
N THR A 107 21.97 15.50 -6.05
CA THR A 107 21.89 14.09 -5.65
C THR A 107 20.58 13.49 -6.12
N ALA A 108 20.53 12.18 -6.22
CA ALA A 108 19.39 11.47 -6.77
C ALA A 108 19.08 10.23 -5.90
N LEU A 109 17.81 10.03 -5.55
CA LEU A 109 17.35 8.89 -4.74
C LEU A 109 17.10 7.66 -5.61
N TRP A 110 17.55 6.48 -5.16
CA TRP A 110 17.41 5.22 -5.88
C TRP A 110 16.99 4.11 -4.92
N ARG A 111 16.07 3.26 -5.37
CA ARG A 111 15.84 1.94 -4.77
C ARG A 111 16.76 0.95 -5.47
N VAL A 112 17.57 0.22 -4.71
CA VAL A 112 18.49 -0.81 -5.20
C VAL A 112 18.13 -2.11 -4.50
N ARG A 113 17.77 -3.14 -5.25
CA ARG A 113 17.50 -4.47 -4.73
C ARG A 113 18.51 -5.43 -5.31
N THR A 114 19.21 -6.18 -4.48
CA THR A 114 20.22 -7.13 -4.96
C THR A 114 20.23 -8.38 -4.09
N THR A 115 20.45 -9.52 -4.71
CA THR A 115 20.64 -10.78 -3.98
C THR A 115 22.10 -10.89 -3.57
N VAL A 116 22.34 -11.28 -2.32
CA VAL A 116 23.66 -11.40 -1.70
C VAL A 116 23.76 -12.77 -1.03
N ARG A 117 24.98 -13.29 -0.86
CA ARG A 117 25.19 -14.53 -0.11
C ARG A 117 24.93 -14.29 1.38
N ASP A 118 24.17 -15.20 1.99
CA ASP A 118 23.92 -15.18 3.44
C ASP A 118 25.13 -15.72 4.21
N THR A 119 26.21 -14.94 4.22
CA THR A 119 27.45 -15.23 4.94
C THR A 119 28.00 -13.96 5.59
N PRO A 120 28.63 -14.06 6.77
CA PRO A 120 29.23 -12.89 7.43
C PRO A 120 30.16 -12.12 6.49
N GLY A 121 29.98 -10.80 6.43
CA GLY A 121 30.80 -9.89 5.62
C GLY A 121 30.27 -9.61 4.21
N SER A 122 29.31 -10.38 3.67
CA SER A 122 28.79 -10.12 2.31
C SER A 122 28.12 -8.74 2.20
N LEU A 123 27.23 -8.40 3.14
CA LEU A 123 26.59 -7.08 3.19
C LEU A 123 27.63 -5.96 3.41
N ALA A 124 28.67 -6.22 4.21
CA ALA A 124 29.73 -5.24 4.46
C ALA A 124 30.54 -4.94 3.18
N ALA A 125 30.85 -5.97 2.37
CA ALA A 125 31.50 -5.81 1.08
C ALA A 125 30.64 -4.97 0.12
N LEU A 126 29.32 -5.25 0.08
CA LEU A 126 28.36 -4.48 -0.70
C LEU A 126 28.28 -3.01 -0.28
N CYS A 127 28.12 -2.74 1.02
CA CYS A 127 28.11 -1.37 1.54
C CYS A 127 29.43 -0.63 1.23
N THR A 128 30.57 -1.32 1.32
CA THR A 128 31.88 -0.75 0.99
C THR A 128 31.99 -0.38 -0.48
N ALA A 129 31.51 -1.24 -1.38
CA ALA A 129 31.51 -0.98 -2.82
C ALA A 129 30.62 0.23 -3.20
N LEU A 130 29.44 0.34 -2.59
CA LEU A 130 28.56 1.50 -2.76
C LEU A 130 29.21 2.79 -2.22
N ALA A 131 29.78 2.74 -1.01
CA ALA A 131 30.47 3.88 -0.40
C ALA A 131 31.65 4.37 -1.26
N GLY A 132 32.38 3.45 -1.92
CA GLY A 132 33.46 3.78 -2.85
C GLY A 132 33.01 4.59 -4.08
N ARG A 133 31.70 4.64 -4.37
CA ARG A 133 31.09 5.48 -5.42
C ARG A 133 30.43 6.76 -4.88
N GLY A 134 30.61 7.07 -3.59
CA GLY A 134 29.96 8.20 -2.92
C GLY A 134 28.45 8.00 -2.75
N VAL A 135 27.98 6.76 -2.71
CA VAL A 135 26.57 6.42 -2.49
C VAL A 135 26.31 6.32 -0.99
N ASP A 136 25.33 7.08 -0.52
CA ASP A 136 24.87 7.07 0.86
C ASP A 136 23.64 6.16 1.02
N ILE A 137 23.64 5.31 2.05
CA ILE A 137 22.57 4.33 2.30
C ILE A 137 21.63 4.92 3.36
N LEU A 138 20.39 5.20 2.96
CA LEU A 138 19.38 5.81 3.82
C LEU A 138 18.58 4.77 4.60
N THR A 139 18.22 3.67 3.94
CA THR A 139 17.53 2.53 4.55
C THR A 139 18.02 1.22 3.95
N LEU A 140 17.91 0.15 4.74
CA LEU A 140 18.22 -1.22 4.32
C LEU A 140 17.14 -2.15 4.89
N GLN A 141 16.65 -3.05 4.04
CA GLN A 141 15.81 -4.17 4.41
C GLN A 141 16.38 -5.46 3.85
N THR A 142 16.45 -6.50 4.68
CA THR A 142 16.94 -7.81 4.28
C THR A 142 15.77 -8.80 4.25
N HIS A 143 15.66 -9.53 3.15
CA HIS A 143 14.66 -10.57 2.94
C HIS A 143 15.37 -11.93 2.78
N PRO A 144 15.32 -12.80 3.80
CA PRO A 144 15.91 -14.13 3.72
C PRO A 144 15.31 -14.99 2.61
N LEU A 145 16.15 -15.68 1.85
CA LEU A 145 15.78 -16.71 0.88
C LEU A 145 16.43 -18.05 1.26
N ALA A 146 16.06 -19.12 0.55
CA ALA A 146 16.73 -20.42 0.71
C ALA A 146 18.22 -20.36 0.29
N ASP A 147 18.51 -19.62 -0.80
CA ASP A 147 19.85 -19.50 -1.40
C ASP A 147 20.40 -18.06 -1.35
N GLY A 148 20.41 -17.48 -0.14
CA GLY A 148 20.98 -16.16 0.15
C GLY A 148 19.96 -15.18 0.75
N THR A 149 20.25 -13.89 0.61
CA THR A 149 19.37 -12.80 1.07
C THR A 149 19.12 -11.82 -0.06
N VAL A 150 17.92 -11.28 -0.14
CA VAL A 150 17.66 -10.10 -0.98
C VAL A 150 17.75 -8.87 -0.09
N ASP A 151 18.73 -8.03 -0.35
CA ASP A 151 18.90 -6.76 0.33
C ASP A 151 18.31 -5.64 -0.54
N GLU A 152 17.34 -4.92 0.02
CA GLU A 152 16.69 -3.76 -0.58
C GLU A 152 17.17 -2.49 0.14
N PHE A 153 17.81 -1.62 -0.62
CA PHE A 153 18.39 -0.36 -0.18
C PHE A 153 17.60 0.81 -0.75
N LEU A 154 17.38 1.84 0.07
CA LEU A 154 17.14 3.18 -0.43
C LEU A 154 18.44 3.96 -0.31
N VAL A 155 18.95 4.47 -1.43
CA VAL A 155 20.24 5.14 -1.48
C VAL A 155 20.13 6.53 -2.08
N ARG A 156 21.02 7.42 -1.66
CA ARG A 156 21.28 8.71 -2.28
C ARG A 156 22.60 8.63 -3.03
N ALA A 157 22.55 8.79 -4.35
CA ALA A 157 23.73 8.78 -5.20
C ALA A 157 24.01 10.20 -5.76
N PRO A 158 25.27 10.53 -6.10
CA PRO A 158 25.58 11.75 -6.86
C PRO A 158 24.81 11.75 -8.20
N ALA A 159 24.25 12.88 -8.62
CA ALA A 159 23.45 12.96 -9.85
C ALA A 159 24.27 12.70 -11.12
N ALA A 160 25.58 12.92 -11.06
CA ALA A 160 26.51 12.59 -12.14
C ALA A 160 26.78 11.08 -12.27
N LEU A 161 26.46 10.28 -11.25
CA LEU A 161 26.67 8.83 -11.25
C LEU A 161 25.68 8.18 -12.21
N ALA A 162 26.19 7.44 -13.20
CA ALA A 162 25.32 6.77 -14.14
C ALA A 162 24.57 5.61 -13.46
N PRO A 163 23.30 5.31 -13.82
CA PRO A 163 22.55 4.21 -13.18
C PRO A 163 23.28 2.85 -13.25
N GLY A 164 23.93 2.55 -14.38
CA GLY A 164 24.71 1.33 -14.54
C GLY A 164 25.95 1.24 -13.64
N GLU A 165 26.40 2.34 -13.02
CA GLU A 165 27.46 2.33 -12.01
C GLU A 165 26.97 1.82 -10.66
N LEU A 166 25.70 2.05 -10.32
CA LEU A 166 25.10 1.47 -9.12
C LEU A 166 25.00 -0.06 -9.25
N THR A 167 24.56 -0.55 -10.40
CA THR A 167 24.53 -1.99 -10.68
C THR A 167 25.93 -2.60 -10.66
N ARG A 168 26.93 -1.91 -11.24
CA ARG A 168 28.33 -2.37 -11.19
C ARG A 168 28.88 -2.37 -9.76
N ALA A 169 28.65 -1.32 -8.98
CA ALA A 169 29.08 -1.27 -7.59
C ALA A 169 28.44 -2.37 -6.75
N ALA A 170 27.15 -2.66 -6.97
CA ALA A 170 26.49 -3.78 -6.31
C ALA A 170 27.13 -5.12 -6.69
N ALA A 171 27.42 -5.34 -7.97
CA ALA A 171 28.09 -6.54 -8.45
C ALA A 171 29.53 -6.69 -7.92
N ASP A 172 30.30 -5.60 -7.90
CA ASP A 172 31.66 -5.55 -7.32
C ASP A 172 31.64 -5.91 -5.82
N GLY A 173 30.56 -5.55 -5.13
CA GLY A 173 30.27 -5.92 -3.74
C GLY A 173 29.75 -7.35 -3.52
N GLY A 174 29.65 -8.16 -4.58
CA GLY A 174 29.15 -9.54 -4.53
C GLY A 174 27.63 -9.68 -4.70
N GLY A 175 26.93 -8.60 -5.06
CA GLY A 175 25.53 -8.61 -5.43
C GLY A 175 25.27 -9.30 -6.77
N ARG A 176 24.12 -9.97 -6.89
CA ARG A 176 23.62 -10.58 -8.12
C ARG A 176 22.14 -10.26 -8.29
N ASP A 177 21.63 -10.41 -9.51
CA ASP A 177 20.22 -10.12 -9.84
C ASP A 177 19.79 -8.72 -9.39
N THR A 178 20.70 -7.75 -9.58
CA THR A 178 20.52 -6.38 -9.10
C THR A 178 19.50 -5.64 -9.96
N TRP A 179 18.49 -5.09 -9.30
CA TRP A 179 17.47 -4.23 -9.88
C TRP A 179 17.56 -2.83 -9.27
N ILE A 180 17.43 -1.81 -10.10
CA ILE A 180 17.48 -0.41 -9.67
C ILE A 180 16.30 0.37 -10.23
N GLU A 181 15.78 1.30 -9.42
CA GLU A 181 14.69 2.19 -9.79
C GLU A 181 14.89 3.57 -9.19
N ARG A 182 14.40 4.61 -9.88
CA ARG A 182 14.32 5.96 -9.31
C ARG A 182 13.36 5.95 -8.12
N ALA A 183 13.82 6.48 -6.99
CA ALA A 183 12.99 6.69 -5.81
C ALA A 183 12.64 8.16 -5.63
N ASP A 184 11.59 8.43 -4.87
CA ASP A 184 11.15 9.78 -4.52
C ASP A 184 11.08 9.98 -2.99
N ALA A 185 10.62 11.16 -2.56
CA ALA A 185 10.58 11.52 -1.13
C ALA A 185 9.64 10.63 -0.30
N HIS A 186 8.61 10.02 -0.88
CA HIS A 186 7.68 9.11 -0.17
C HIS A 186 8.36 7.79 0.18
N ASP A 187 9.37 7.37 -0.58
CA ASP A 187 10.13 6.16 -0.29
C ASP A 187 10.99 6.28 0.97
N LEU A 188 11.23 7.50 1.47
CA LEU A 188 11.97 7.76 2.72
C LEU A 188 11.18 7.33 3.97
N VAL A 189 9.87 7.11 3.85
CA VAL A 189 9.06 6.61 4.97
C VAL A 189 9.45 5.15 5.24
N ASP A 190 9.80 4.85 6.48
CA ASP A 190 10.18 3.50 6.86
C ASP A 190 9.00 2.52 6.68
N THR A 191 9.33 1.26 6.41
CA THR A 191 8.32 0.24 6.12
C THR A 191 7.33 0.00 7.25
N PRO A 192 7.72 -0.11 8.54
CA PRO A 192 6.77 -0.21 9.64
C PRO A 192 5.73 0.93 9.64
N THR A 193 6.17 2.18 9.53
CA THR A 193 5.27 3.35 9.46
C THR A 193 4.35 3.27 8.24
N ARG A 194 4.90 2.88 7.08
CA ARG A 194 4.11 2.69 5.84
C ARG A 194 3.04 1.61 6.03
N VAL A 195 3.40 0.46 6.56
CA VAL A 195 2.47 -0.67 6.79
C VAL A 195 1.35 -0.27 7.75
N LEU A 196 1.64 0.45 8.84
CA LEU A 196 0.61 0.93 9.78
C LEU A 196 -0.33 1.96 9.13
N SER A 197 0.22 2.85 8.30
CA SER A 197 -0.58 3.83 7.56
C SER A 197 -1.53 3.14 6.56
N LEU A 198 -1.02 2.14 5.84
CA LEU A 198 -1.81 1.31 4.92
C LEU A 198 -2.88 0.51 5.65
N ALA A 199 -2.53 -0.13 6.77
CA ALA A 199 -3.48 -0.86 7.61
C ALA A 199 -4.61 0.06 8.12
N THR A 200 -4.28 1.29 8.51
CA THR A 200 -5.28 2.28 8.95
C THR A 200 -6.23 2.64 7.81
N ARG A 201 -5.73 2.85 6.58
CA ARG A 201 -6.58 3.13 5.41
C ARG A 201 -7.51 1.96 5.08
N THR A 202 -6.97 0.74 5.03
CA THR A 202 -7.75 -0.50 4.81
C THR A 202 -8.79 -0.73 5.91
N ALA A 203 -8.51 -0.31 7.14
CA ALA A 203 -9.46 -0.39 8.23
C ALA A 203 -10.65 0.57 8.05
N MET A 204 -10.46 1.71 7.39
CA MET A 204 -11.51 2.72 7.18
C MET A 204 -12.40 2.45 5.94
N ASP A 205 -11.83 1.91 4.87
CA ASP A 205 -12.55 1.60 3.62
C ASP A 205 -12.04 0.28 3.04
N ALA A 206 -12.93 -0.69 2.86
CA ALA A 206 -12.57 -1.99 2.28
C ALA A 206 -12.07 -1.86 0.83
N ALA A 207 -12.40 -0.76 0.13
CA ALA A 207 -11.91 -0.50 -1.22
C ALA A 207 -10.41 -0.15 -1.28
N GLU A 208 -9.78 0.09 -0.13
CA GLU A 208 -8.36 0.42 -0.03
C GLU A 208 -7.46 -0.81 -0.12
N LEU A 209 -7.94 -2.04 0.11
CA LEU A 209 -7.07 -3.22 0.13
C LEU A 209 -6.24 -3.41 -1.16
N PRO A 210 -6.83 -3.38 -2.38
CA PRO A 210 -6.05 -3.47 -3.62
C PRO A 210 -5.00 -2.37 -3.75
N MET A 211 -5.37 -1.14 -3.40
CA MET A 211 -4.48 0.03 -3.48
C MET A 211 -3.37 -0.05 -2.42
N ALA A 212 -3.67 -0.56 -1.24
CA ALA A 212 -2.71 -0.78 -0.17
C ALA A 212 -1.69 -1.86 -0.55
N LEU A 213 -2.12 -2.94 -1.21
CA LEU A 213 -1.21 -3.95 -1.76
C LEU A 213 -0.31 -3.36 -2.84
N ARG A 214 -0.85 -2.55 -3.75
CA ARG A 214 -0.05 -1.83 -4.75
C ARG A 214 0.99 -0.93 -4.09
N GLN A 215 0.58 -0.08 -3.16
CA GLN A 215 1.50 0.83 -2.45
C GLN A 215 2.53 0.10 -1.59
N LEU A 216 2.19 -1.07 -1.05
CA LEU A 216 3.12 -1.89 -0.26
C LEU A 216 4.25 -2.48 -1.13
N PHE A 217 3.96 -2.82 -2.38
CA PHE A 217 4.89 -3.53 -3.27
C PHE A 217 5.41 -2.67 -4.44
N GLY A 218 4.99 -1.41 -4.55
CA GLY A 218 5.43 -0.48 -5.59
C GLY A 218 4.77 -0.77 -6.94
N ARG A 219 5.57 -0.80 -8.01
CA ARG A 219 5.08 -1.09 -9.37
C ARG A 219 4.65 -2.55 -9.48
N CYS A 220 3.37 -2.81 -9.30
CA CYS A 220 2.73 -4.09 -9.56
C CYS A 220 1.31 -3.89 -10.10
N THR A 221 0.83 -4.90 -10.81
CA THR A 221 -0.54 -4.99 -11.31
C THR A 221 -1.37 -5.76 -10.29
N ILE A 222 -2.52 -5.20 -9.89
CA ILE A 222 -3.46 -5.86 -8.99
C ILE A 222 -4.71 -6.26 -9.78
N ARG A 223 -5.05 -7.55 -9.78
CA ARG A 223 -6.32 -8.02 -10.37
C ARG A 223 -7.14 -8.73 -9.32
N SER A 224 -8.36 -8.25 -9.12
CA SER A 224 -9.38 -8.93 -8.32
C SER A 224 -10.25 -9.75 -9.26
N THR A 225 -10.34 -11.06 -9.03
CA THR A 225 -11.19 -11.97 -9.81
C THR A 225 -12.38 -12.42 -8.96
N PRO A 226 -13.63 -12.20 -9.41
CA PRO A 226 -14.82 -12.65 -8.70
C PRO A 226 -14.87 -14.18 -8.56
N PRO A 227 -15.54 -14.72 -7.52
CA PRO A 227 -15.65 -16.16 -7.30
C PRO A 227 -16.28 -16.87 -8.50
N GLY A 228 -15.74 -18.04 -8.85
CA GLY A 228 -16.25 -18.89 -9.93
C GLY A 228 -15.96 -18.43 -11.37
N THR A 229 -15.27 -17.29 -11.56
CA THR A 229 -14.95 -16.76 -12.90
C THR A 229 -13.86 -17.59 -13.62
N ALA A 230 -12.92 -18.15 -12.87
CA ALA A 230 -11.76 -18.87 -13.40
C ALA A 230 -11.69 -20.35 -12.96
N GLY A 231 -12.83 -20.93 -12.55
CA GLY A 231 -12.89 -22.25 -11.92
C GLY A 231 -13.08 -22.16 -10.40
N PRO A 232 -12.92 -23.28 -9.65
CA PRO A 232 -13.02 -23.26 -8.20
C PRO A 232 -11.94 -22.37 -7.59
N ASP A 233 -12.31 -21.57 -6.59
CA ASP A 233 -11.38 -20.70 -5.87
C ASP A 233 -10.24 -21.55 -5.26
N PRO A 234 -8.97 -21.12 -5.38
CA PRO A 234 -7.84 -21.89 -4.87
C PRO A 234 -7.94 -22.10 -3.36
N ALA A 235 -7.65 -23.33 -2.93
CA ALA A 235 -7.75 -23.71 -1.51
C ALA A 235 -6.71 -22.99 -0.63
N GLU A 236 -5.56 -22.62 -1.20
CA GLU A 236 -4.44 -22.02 -0.51
C GLU A 236 -3.89 -20.81 -1.28
N ASP A 237 -3.32 -19.86 -0.55
CA ASP A 237 -2.60 -18.73 -1.13
C ASP A 237 -1.29 -19.24 -1.77
N THR A 238 -0.93 -18.76 -2.96
CA THR A 238 0.26 -19.22 -3.69
C THR A 238 1.24 -18.11 -4.01
N LEU A 239 2.52 -18.47 -4.10
CA LEU A 239 3.62 -17.61 -4.51
C LEU A 239 4.41 -18.31 -5.63
N GLU A 240 4.40 -17.73 -6.83
CA GLU A 240 5.01 -18.26 -8.04
C GLU A 240 5.87 -17.18 -8.70
N GLY A 241 7.13 -17.05 -8.25
CA GLY A 241 8.08 -16.10 -8.82
C GLY A 241 7.58 -14.65 -8.73
N THR A 242 7.12 -14.10 -9.84
CA THR A 242 6.64 -12.71 -9.95
C THR A 242 5.15 -12.53 -9.68
N ILE A 243 4.43 -13.61 -9.35
CA ILE A 243 2.99 -13.59 -9.10
C ILE A 243 2.71 -14.15 -7.70
N MET A 244 1.92 -13.43 -6.92
CA MET A 244 1.25 -14.00 -5.73
C MET A 244 -0.26 -14.00 -5.92
N ARG A 245 -0.91 -15.06 -5.45
CA ARG A 245 -2.37 -15.21 -5.45
C ARG A 245 -2.84 -15.37 -4.02
N LEU A 246 -3.75 -14.50 -3.62
CA LEU A 246 -4.30 -14.40 -2.27
C LEU A 246 -5.80 -14.62 -2.35
N ARG A 247 -6.36 -15.38 -1.42
CA ARG A 247 -7.83 -15.50 -1.33
C ARG A 247 -8.44 -14.17 -0.94
N ASP A 248 -9.50 -13.77 -1.63
CA ASP A 248 -10.25 -12.57 -1.27
C ASP A 248 -11.24 -12.91 -0.13
N PRO A 249 -11.19 -12.20 1.02
CA PRO A 249 -12.17 -12.37 2.10
C PRO A 249 -13.64 -12.21 1.69
N ALA A 250 -13.92 -11.48 0.61
CA ALA A 250 -15.26 -11.34 0.04
C ALA A 250 -15.62 -12.43 -1.00
N GLY A 251 -14.74 -13.41 -1.22
CA GLY A 251 -14.85 -14.46 -2.23
C GLY A 251 -14.06 -14.14 -3.50
N GLY A 252 -13.52 -15.18 -4.16
CA GLY A 252 -12.65 -15.02 -5.33
C GLY A 252 -11.16 -14.91 -4.97
N THR A 253 -10.38 -14.23 -5.82
CA THR A 253 -8.91 -14.19 -5.70
C THR A 253 -8.34 -12.82 -6.06
N ILE A 254 -7.38 -12.34 -5.27
CA ILE A 254 -6.54 -11.18 -5.58
C ILE A 254 -5.20 -11.68 -6.10
N SER A 255 -4.83 -11.31 -7.31
CA SER A 255 -3.49 -11.56 -7.86
C SER A 255 -2.68 -10.28 -7.88
N VAL A 256 -1.45 -10.35 -7.37
CA VAL A 256 -0.45 -9.28 -7.45
C VAL A 256 0.68 -9.77 -8.34
N GLU A 257 0.94 -9.03 -9.42
CA GLU A 257 1.91 -9.40 -10.44
C GLU A 257 2.94 -8.29 -10.65
N ARG A 258 4.21 -8.68 -10.78
CA ARG A 258 5.30 -7.82 -11.25
C ARG A 258 5.81 -8.33 -12.59
N ALA A 259 6.27 -7.42 -13.45
CA ALA A 259 6.76 -7.79 -14.76
C ALA A 259 8.03 -8.67 -14.71
N TYR A 260 8.98 -8.36 -13.82
CA TYR A 260 10.32 -8.99 -13.86
C TYR A 260 10.95 -9.30 -12.50
N LEU A 261 10.41 -8.79 -11.39
CA LEU A 261 11.02 -8.90 -10.07
C LEU A 261 10.27 -9.92 -9.20
N PRO A 262 10.86 -11.08 -8.88
CA PRO A 262 10.22 -12.08 -8.04
C PRO A 262 9.93 -11.55 -6.64
N PHE A 263 8.79 -11.95 -6.09
CA PHE A 263 8.44 -11.70 -4.70
C PHE A 263 9.19 -12.65 -3.77
N THR A 264 9.62 -12.12 -2.63
CA THR A 264 10.19 -12.92 -1.54
C THR A 264 9.11 -13.53 -0.65
N PRO A 265 9.41 -14.61 0.09
CA PRO A 265 8.51 -15.14 1.12
C PRO A 265 8.10 -14.09 2.16
N THR A 266 8.99 -13.14 2.50
CA THR A 266 8.68 -12.02 3.40
C THR A 266 7.67 -11.04 2.82
N GLU A 267 7.74 -10.75 1.52
CA GLU A 267 6.72 -9.93 0.83
C GLU A 267 5.38 -10.65 0.81
N PHE A 268 5.37 -11.94 0.47
CA PHE A 268 4.16 -12.74 0.47
C PHE A 268 3.50 -12.84 1.86
N ALA A 269 4.29 -13.04 2.92
CA ALA A 269 3.79 -13.03 4.29
C ALA A 269 3.16 -11.68 4.69
N ARG A 270 3.75 -10.55 4.25
CA ARG A 270 3.17 -9.22 4.47
C ARG A 270 1.84 -9.03 3.73
N ALA A 271 1.74 -9.53 2.50
CA ALA A 271 0.51 -9.47 1.72
C ALA A 271 -0.61 -10.27 2.41
N ARG A 272 -0.32 -11.50 2.83
CA ARG A 272 -1.26 -12.36 3.57
C ARG A 272 -1.71 -11.72 4.88
N ALA A 273 -0.80 -11.12 5.64
CA ALA A 273 -1.15 -10.43 6.88
C ALA A 273 -2.09 -9.24 6.65
N LEU A 274 -1.89 -8.47 5.58
CA LEU A 274 -2.77 -7.34 5.24
C LEU A 274 -4.16 -7.83 4.80
N VAL A 275 -4.22 -8.90 4.01
CA VAL A 275 -5.49 -9.53 3.60
C VAL A 275 -6.23 -10.15 4.80
N GLU A 276 -5.50 -10.79 5.71
CA GLU A 276 -6.06 -11.35 6.95
C GLU A 276 -6.62 -10.25 7.86
N LEU A 277 -5.92 -9.13 8.00
CA LEU A 277 -6.43 -7.98 8.72
C LEU A 277 -7.75 -7.48 8.13
N ASP A 278 -7.80 -7.30 6.80
CA ASP A 278 -9.01 -6.88 6.12
C ASP A 278 -10.17 -7.88 6.32
N ALA A 279 -9.88 -9.17 6.27
CA ALA A 279 -10.84 -10.24 6.53
C ALA A 279 -11.46 -10.13 7.93
N GLN A 280 -10.62 -9.91 8.95
CA GLN A 280 -11.08 -9.78 10.34
C GLN A 280 -11.97 -8.55 10.55
N LEU A 281 -11.73 -7.48 9.78
CA LEU A 281 -12.50 -6.24 9.89
C LEU A 281 -13.84 -6.31 9.12
N GLY A 282 -14.05 -7.27 8.21
CA GLY A 282 -15.29 -7.44 7.43
C GLY A 282 -15.41 -6.58 6.16
N THR A 283 -16.61 -6.14 5.79
CA THR A 283 -16.82 -5.17 4.69
C THR A 283 -17.22 -3.82 5.28
N ARG A 284 -16.56 -2.73 4.85
CA ARG A 284 -16.74 -1.38 5.39
C ARG A 284 -16.76 -0.38 4.24
N VAL A 285 -17.80 0.45 4.18
CA VAL A 285 -17.92 1.54 3.20
C VAL A 285 -18.14 2.84 3.98
N PRO A 286 -17.32 3.89 3.78
CA PRO A 286 -17.47 5.14 4.52
C PRO A 286 -18.83 5.83 4.27
N GLU A 287 -19.52 6.25 5.33
CA GLU A 287 -20.87 6.84 5.25
C GLU A 287 -20.93 8.31 4.77
N GLY A 288 -19.85 8.84 4.18
CA GLY A 288 -19.76 10.25 3.79
C GLY A 288 -20.89 10.70 2.85
N ARG A 289 -21.68 11.69 3.28
CA ARG A 289 -22.74 12.34 2.48
C ARG A 289 -22.37 13.79 2.19
N THR A 290 -22.48 14.20 0.93
CA THR A 290 -22.35 15.61 0.55
C THR A 290 -23.62 16.05 -0.15
N VAL A 291 -24.26 17.10 0.36
CA VAL A 291 -25.38 17.76 -0.32
C VAL A 291 -24.82 18.68 -1.39
N LEU A 292 -25.44 18.63 -2.56
CA LEU A 292 -25.12 19.42 -3.73
C LEU A 292 -26.33 20.22 -4.16
N THR A 293 -26.12 21.50 -4.40
CA THR A 293 -27.09 22.34 -5.10
C THR A 293 -26.55 22.58 -6.49
N LEU A 294 -27.15 21.92 -7.49
CA LEU A 294 -26.78 22.16 -8.90
C LEU A 294 -27.44 23.46 -9.39
N PRO A 295 -26.91 24.11 -10.46
CA PRO A 295 -27.42 25.41 -10.95
C PRO A 295 -28.92 25.43 -11.28
N GLU A 296 -29.52 24.26 -11.53
CA GLU A 296 -30.95 24.07 -11.81
C GLU A 296 -31.82 23.96 -10.54
N GLY A 297 -31.27 24.25 -9.35
CA GLY A 297 -32.01 24.47 -8.11
C GLY A 297 -32.45 23.21 -7.35
N ASN A 298 -32.19 22.01 -7.87
CA ASN A 298 -32.48 20.77 -7.15
C ASN A 298 -31.32 20.40 -6.22
N GLU A 299 -31.63 20.17 -4.95
CA GLU A 299 -30.69 19.60 -3.99
C GLU A 299 -30.59 18.07 -4.18
N PHE A 300 -29.36 17.59 -4.30
CA PHE A 300 -29.04 16.18 -4.40
C PHE A 300 -28.04 15.79 -3.33
N THR A 301 -28.10 14.55 -2.87
CA THR A 301 -27.05 14.01 -2.00
C THR A 301 -26.18 13.06 -2.78
N VAL A 302 -24.86 13.26 -2.73
CA VAL A 302 -23.87 12.27 -3.19
C VAL A 302 -23.36 11.50 -1.99
N ARG A 303 -23.32 10.17 -2.08
CA ARG A 303 -22.75 9.30 -1.05
C ARG A 303 -22.03 8.10 -1.66
N ARG A 304 -21.17 7.46 -0.86
CA ARG A 304 -20.69 6.10 -1.17
C ARG A 304 -21.86 5.12 -1.05
N VAL A 305 -21.85 4.12 -1.93
CA VAL A 305 -22.76 2.98 -1.93
C VAL A 305 -21.96 1.68 -1.94
N GLY A 306 -22.54 0.64 -1.35
CA GLY A 306 -21.93 -0.68 -1.20
C GLY A 306 -22.87 -1.82 -1.60
N PRO A 307 -22.52 -3.08 -1.29
CA PRO A 307 -23.33 -4.26 -1.61
C PRO A 307 -24.77 -4.20 -1.08
N GLU A 308 -25.00 -3.48 0.02
CA GLU A 308 -26.31 -3.25 0.63
C GLU A 308 -27.26 -2.41 -0.25
N ASP A 309 -26.73 -1.67 -1.22
CA ASP A 309 -27.48 -0.80 -2.12
C ASP A 309 -27.92 -1.49 -3.42
N LEU A 310 -27.73 -2.82 -3.53
CA LEU A 310 -28.01 -3.59 -4.75
C LEU A 310 -29.43 -3.39 -5.27
N GLU A 311 -30.43 -3.44 -4.37
CA GLU A 311 -31.82 -3.27 -4.77
C GLU A 311 -32.09 -1.86 -5.31
N ALA A 312 -31.60 -0.83 -4.64
CA ALA A 312 -31.77 0.56 -5.09
C ALA A 312 -31.03 0.83 -6.42
N ALA A 313 -29.87 0.19 -6.63
CA ALA A 313 -29.13 0.25 -7.88
C ALA A 313 -29.87 -0.46 -9.01
N ARG A 314 -30.51 -1.59 -8.73
CA ARG A 314 -31.37 -2.33 -9.66
C ARG A 314 -32.59 -1.51 -10.06
N GLU A 315 -33.28 -0.89 -9.10
CA GLU A 315 -34.40 -0.01 -9.39
C GLU A 315 -34.00 1.17 -10.29
N LEU A 316 -32.82 1.76 -10.07
CA LEU A 316 -32.27 2.80 -10.95
C LEU A 316 -32.04 2.27 -12.37
N HIS A 317 -31.39 1.11 -12.47
CA HIS A 317 -31.11 0.46 -13.75
C HIS A 317 -32.40 0.20 -14.54
N ASP A 318 -33.43 -0.36 -13.90
CA ASP A 318 -34.69 -0.74 -14.55
C ASP A 318 -35.49 0.44 -15.08
N ARG A 319 -35.26 1.65 -14.55
CA ARG A 319 -35.89 2.89 -15.02
C ARG A 319 -35.14 3.56 -16.18
N CYS A 320 -33.89 3.17 -16.44
CA CYS A 320 -33.11 3.75 -17.52
C CYS A 320 -33.60 3.22 -18.88
N SER A 321 -33.63 4.11 -19.88
CA SER A 321 -34.02 3.69 -21.22
C SER A 321 -33.02 2.71 -21.84
N PRO A 322 -33.44 1.85 -22.78
CA PRO A 322 -32.52 0.97 -23.51
C PRO A 322 -31.36 1.73 -24.19
N ALA A 323 -31.60 2.98 -24.63
CA ALA A 323 -30.56 3.82 -25.21
C ALA A 323 -29.52 4.28 -24.17
N THR A 324 -29.95 4.59 -22.95
CA THR A 324 -29.05 4.92 -21.83
C THR A 324 -28.23 3.69 -21.41
N LEU A 325 -28.86 2.53 -21.29
CA LEU A 325 -28.18 1.28 -20.97
C LEU A 325 -27.19 0.87 -22.08
N ALA A 326 -27.53 1.01 -23.36
CA ALA A 326 -26.63 0.71 -24.48
C ALA A 326 -25.43 1.67 -24.59
N ARG A 327 -25.50 2.88 -24.01
CA ARG A 327 -24.34 3.78 -23.89
C ARG A 327 -23.44 3.41 -22.71
N ARG A 328 -24.04 2.85 -21.65
CA ARG A 328 -23.34 2.42 -20.44
C ARG A 328 -22.67 1.05 -20.62
N TYR A 329 -23.31 0.16 -21.37
CA TYR A 329 -22.88 -1.22 -21.58
C TYR A 329 -22.51 -1.44 -23.03
N HIS A 330 -21.31 -1.97 -23.27
CA HIS A 330 -20.80 -2.24 -24.62
C HIS A 330 -21.31 -3.57 -25.19
N GLY A 331 -22.40 -4.11 -24.64
CA GLY A 331 -23.07 -5.35 -25.02
C GLY A 331 -24.30 -5.63 -24.15
N PRO A 332 -25.10 -6.66 -24.48
CA PRO A 332 -26.23 -7.06 -23.65
C PRO A 332 -25.76 -7.50 -22.26
N VAL A 333 -26.39 -6.97 -21.21
CA VAL A 333 -26.14 -7.41 -19.84
C VAL A 333 -26.94 -8.68 -19.61
N ALA A 334 -26.28 -9.83 -19.69
CA ALA A 334 -26.92 -11.13 -19.52
C ALA A 334 -27.39 -11.37 -18.07
N ASP A 335 -26.74 -10.74 -17.10
CA ASP A 335 -27.03 -10.86 -15.67
C ASP A 335 -26.75 -9.53 -14.96
N VAL A 336 -27.81 -8.73 -14.79
CA VAL A 336 -27.73 -7.39 -14.17
C VAL A 336 -27.35 -7.50 -12.70
N ASP A 337 -27.89 -8.49 -11.98
CA ASP A 337 -27.64 -8.65 -10.54
C ASP A 337 -26.18 -8.99 -10.29
N ARG A 338 -25.60 -9.92 -11.07
CA ARG A 338 -24.17 -10.24 -11.01
C ARG A 338 -23.31 -9.03 -11.34
N TYR A 339 -23.71 -8.27 -12.35
CA TYR A 339 -22.96 -7.09 -12.79
C TYR A 339 -22.99 -5.97 -11.74
N LEU A 340 -24.15 -5.63 -11.20
CA LEU A 340 -24.29 -4.62 -10.14
C LEU A 340 -23.61 -5.07 -8.84
N THR A 341 -23.68 -6.37 -8.50
CA THR A 341 -22.93 -6.94 -7.35
C THR A 341 -21.43 -6.70 -7.50
N HIS A 342 -20.88 -6.91 -8.70
CA HIS A 342 -19.47 -6.61 -8.98
C HIS A 342 -19.17 -5.11 -8.82
N LEU A 343 -20.00 -4.23 -9.39
CA LEU A 343 -19.78 -2.78 -9.31
C LEU A 343 -19.92 -2.20 -7.89
N LEU A 344 -20.80 -2.76 -7.07
CA LEU A 344 -21.04 -2.31 -5.70
C LEU A 344 -20.05 -2.92 -4.71
N SER A 345 -19.34 -3.98 -5.10
CA SER A 345 -18.32 -4.56 -4.25
C SER A 345 -17.11 -3.63 -4.13
N PRO A 346 -16.66 -3.32 -2.90
CA PRO A 346 -15.51 -2.45 -2.69
C PRO A 346 -14.20 -3.09 -3.21
N ARG A 347 -14.18 -4.41 -3.49
CA ARG A 347 -12.99 -5.13 -3.97
C ARG A 347 -12.56 -4.71 -5.36
N PHE A 348 -13.50 -4.24 -6.16
CA PHE A 348 -13.25 -3.86 -7.55
C PHE A 348 -13.20 -2.36 -7.74
N GLY A 349 -13.43 -1.56 -6.69
CA GLY A 349 -13.50 -0.12 -6.86
C GLY A 349 -14.29 0.64 -5.80
N ARG A 350 -14.64 1.87 -6.18
CA ARG A 350 -15.50 2.76 -5.42
C ARG A 350 -16.71 3.14 -6.26
N THR A 351 -17.90 2.93 -5.71
CA THR A 351 -19.14 3.46 -6.27
C THR A 351 -19.67 4.65 -5.45
N LEU A 352 -20.09 5.68 -6.17
CA LEU A 352 -20.83 6.83 -5.67
C LEU A 352 -22.25 6.80 -6.26
N ALA A 353 -23.23 7.19 -5.46
CA ALA A 353 -24.59 7.39 -5.94
C ALA A 353 -25.07 8.81 -5.67
N VAL A 354 -25.91 9.29 -6.59
CA VAL A 354 -26.67 10.54 -6.42
C VAL A 354 -28.09 10.18 -6.07
N GLN A 355 -28.60 10.80 -5.02
CA GLN A 355 -29.94 10.58 -4.49
C GLN A 355 -30.73 11.88 -4.47
N THR A 356 -32.03 11.80 -4.73
CA THR A 356 -32.97 12.91 -4.47
C THR A 356 -33.15 13.12 -2.97
N VAL A 357 -33.82 14.22 -2.59
CA VAL A 357 -34.26 14.49 -1.21
C VAL A 357 -35.12 13.34 -0.63
N SER A 358 -35.86 12.62 -1.48
CA SER A 358 -36.66 11.46 -1.08
C SER A 358 -35.85 10.18 -0.88
N GLY A 359 -34.51 10.22 -1.04
CA GLY A 359 -33.63 9.06 -0.91
C GLY A 359 -33.57 8.15 -2.14
N ARG A 360 -34.23 8.52 -3.25
CA ARG A 360 -34.23 7.71 -4.48
C ARG A 360 -32.93 7.92 -5.26
N LEU A 361 -32.25 6.84 -5.62
CA LEU A 361 -31.07 6.90 -6.48
C LEU A 361 -31.45 7.34 -7.90
N VAL A 362 -30.71 8.28 -8.46
CA VAL A 362 -30.92 8.83 -9.82
C VAL A 362 -29.68 8.76 -10.70
N ALA A 363 -28.52 8.49 -10.10
CA ALA A 363 -27.29 8.22 -10.83
C ALA A 363 -26.32 7.38 -10.01
N LEU A 364 -25.47 6.64 -10.72
CA LEU A 364 -24.33 5.91 -10.20
C LEU A 364 -23.06 6.32 -10.96
N GLY A 365 -21.96 6.41 -10.23
CA GLY A 365 -20.63 6.55 -10.79
C GLY A 365 -19.70 5.54 -10.15
N HIS A 366 -18.96 4.81 -10.97
CA HIS A 366 -18.06 3.74 -10.57
C HIS A 366 -16.64 4.13 -10.92
N LEU A 367 -15.73 3.94 -9.98
CA LEU A 367 -14.29 4.01 -10.17
C LEU A 367 -13.76 2.60 -9.94
N LEU A 368 -13.29 1.91 -10.98
CA LEU A 368 -12.90 0.51 -10.92
C LEU A 368 -11.39 0.35 -10.99
N TRP A 369 -10.86 -0.56 -10.19
CA TRP A 369 -9.45 -0.95 -10.21
C TRP A 369 -9.24 -1.94 -11.36
N ASP A 370 -8.50 -1.55 -12.39
CA ASP A 370 -8.12 -2.43 -13.50
C ASP A 370 -6.60 -2.53 -13.60
N GLY A 371 -6.03 -3.49 -12.89
CA GLY A 371 -4.59 -3.72 -12.94
C GLY A 371 -3.81 -2.56 -12.34
N ASP A 372 -3.05 -1.87 -13.18
CA ASP A 372 -2.31 -0.65 -12.87
C ASP A 372 -3.04 0.64 -13.31
N GLU A 373 -4.18 0.52 -13.99
CA GLU A 373 -5.03 1.61 -14.44
C GLU A 373 -6.31 1.71 -13.59
N THR A 374 -7.17 2.69 -13.92
CA THR A 374 -8.42 2.93 -13.20
C THR A 374 -9.51 3.35 -14.16
N GLU A 375 -10.57 2.54 -14.26
CA GLU A 375 -11.71 2.82 -15.14
C GLU A 375 -12.76 3.68 -14.42
N VAL A 376 -13.38 4.62 -15.14
CA VAL A 376 -14.57 5.33 -14.69
C VAL A 376 -15.77 5.04 -15.57
N ALA A 377 -16.90 4.73 -14.95
CA ALA A 377 -18.16 4.48 -15.63
C ALA A 377 -19.32 5.18 -14.94
N LEU A 378 -20.24 5.77 -15.71
CA LEU A 378 -21.34 6.58 -15.21
C LEU A 378 -22.69 6.11 -15.76
N LEU A 379 -23.69 6.02 -14.89
CA LEU A 379 -25.09 5.79 -15.25
C LEU A 379 -25.95 6.90 -14.65
N VAL A 380 -26.72 7.60 -15.47
CA VAL A 380 -27.63 8.68 -15.03
C VAL A 380 -29.01 8.41 -15.63
N GLU A 381 -30.04 8.33 -14.78
CA GLU A 381 -31.43 8.16 -15.22
C GLU A 381 -31.83 9.27 -16.21
N ASP A 382 -32.54 8.91 -17.27
CA ASP A 382 -32.83 9.77 -18.42
C ASP A 382 -33.39 11.15 -18.02
N ALA A 383 -34.32 11.19 -17.05
CA ALA A 383 -34.96 12.43 -16.57
C ALA A 383 -33.99 13.40 -15.85
N TRP A 384 -32.80 12.92 -15.48
CA TRP A 384 -31.80 13.65 -14.70
C TRP A 384 -30.52 13.92 -15.50
N GLN A 385 -30.47 13.51 -16.76
CA GLN A 385 -29.37 13.82 -17.67
C GLN A 385 -29.31 15.33 -17.99
N HIS A 386 -28.15 15.78 -18.44
CA HIS A 386 -27.87 17.18 -18.78
C HIS A 386 -27.92 18.21 -17.64
N ARG A 387 -28.19 17.77 -16.39
CA ARG A 387 -28.21 18.64 -15.20
C ARG A 387 -26.85 18.83 -14.51
N GLY A 388 -25.78 18.30 -15.09
CA GLY A 388 -24.41 18.34 -14.53
C GLY A 388 -24.04 17.21 -13.58
N ILE A 389 -24.98 16.29 -13.25
CA ILE A 389 -24.76 15.15 -12.33
C ILE A 389 -23.57 14.28 -12.76
N GLY A 390 -23.48 13.91 -14.05
CA GLY A 390 -22.40 13.05 -14.55
C GLY A 390 -21.01 13.68 -14.37
N LEU A 391 -20.88 14.99 -14.61
CA LEU A 391 -19.60 15.69 -14.43
C LEU A 391 -19.19 15.76 -12.96
N GLU A 392 -20.17 15.98 -12.07
CA GLU A 392 -19.89 16.05 -10.64
C GLU A 392 -19.48 14.68 -10.06
N LEU A 393 -20.13 13.60 -10.49
CA LEU A 393 -19.67 12.25 -10.19
C LEU A 393 -18.24 12.02 -10.71
N LEU A 394 -17.98 12.36 -11.98
CA LEU A 394 -16.64 12.19 -12.58
C LEU A 394 -15.55 12.93 -11.80
N ARG A 395 -15.79 14.19 -11.40
CA ARG A 395 -14.82 14.98 -10.61
C ARG A 395 -14.50 14.33 -9.28
N ARG A 396 -15.53 13.82 -8.58
CA ARG A 396 -15.35 13.14 -7.29
C ARG A 396 -14.60 11.83 -7.45
N LEU A 397 -14.92 11.05 -8.46
CA LEU A 397 -14.23 9.79 -8.75
C LEU A 397 -12.77 10.06 -9.14
N ALA A 398 -12.49 11.08 -9.94
CA ALA A 398 -11.12 11.51 -10.28
C ALA A 398 -10.33 11.96 -9.03
N ALA A 399 -10.97 12.72 -8.12
CA ALA A 399 -10.36 13.08 -6.85
C ALA A 399 -10.09 11.84 -5.96
N GLN A 400 -11.02 10.87 -5.93
CA GLN A 400 -10.83 9.62 -5.18
C GLN A 400 -9.72 8.74 -5.77
N ALA A 401 -9.54 8.76 -7.09
CA ALA A 401 -8.43 8.07 -7.76
C ALA A 401 -7.10 8.75 -7.43
N SER A 402 -7.05 10.08 -7.44
CA SER A 402 -5.87 10.85 -7.04
C SER A 402 -5.50 10.62 -5.57
N ASP A 403 -6.48 10.64 -4.66
CA ASP A 403 -6.29 10.34 -3.23
C ASP A 403 -5.81 8.88 -3.02
N ALA A 404 -6.16 7.96 -3.93
CA ALA A 404 -5.66 6.58 -3.91
C ALA A 404 -4.25 6.41 -4.51
N GLY A 405 -3.70 7.45 -5.14
CA GLY A 405 -2.39 7.44 -5.79
C GLY A 405 -2.40 6.92 -7.24
N CYS A 406 -3.56 6.92 -7.91
CA CYS A 406 -3.64 6.56 -9.32
C CYS A 406 -3.08 7.70 -10.21
N GLU A 407 -2.40 7.34 -11.28
CA GLU A 407 -1.80 8.30 -12.23
C GLU A 407 -2.80 8.79 -13.28
N SER A 408 -3.85 8.02 -13.57
CA SER A 408 -4.86 8.34 -14.57
C SER A 408 -6.19 7.68 -14.26
N VAL A 409 -7.26 8.23 -14.85
CA VAL A 409 -8.55 7.55 -14.97
C VAL A 409 -8.95 7.50 -16.43
N TYR A 410 -9.47 6.37 -16.91
CA TYR A 410 -9.94 6.24 -18.29
C TYR A 410 -11.41 5.84 -18.34
N ALA A 411 -12.08 6.21 -19.42
CA ALA A 411 -13.45 5.81 -19.70
C ALA A 411 -13.50 5.07 -21.04
N VAL A 412 -14.08 3.88 -21.05
CA VAL A 412 -14.38 3.15 -22.28
C VAL A 412 -15.78 3.52 -22.75
N THR A 413 -15.91 4.07 -23.95
CA THR A 413 -17.20 4.48 -24.51
C THR A 413 -17.27 4.26 -26.01
N ARG A 414 -18.44 4.48 -26.63
CA ARG A 414 -18.55 4.53 -28.10
C ARG A 414 -18.19 5.93 -28.58
N ALA A 415 -17.55 6.05 -29.75
CA ALA A 415 -17.25 7.36 -30.34
C ALA A 415 -18.49 8.25 -30.54
N THR A 416 -19.68 7.65 -30.68
CA THR A 416 -20.97 8.34 -30.81
C THR A 416 -21.55 8.85 -29.48
N ASN A 417 -20.97 8.48 -28.32
CA ASN A 417 -21.40 8.95 -27.01
C ASN A 417 -20.84 10.34 -26.70
N THR A 418 -21.36 11.36 -27.39
CA THR A 418 -20.93 12.75 -27.26
C THR A 418 -21.08 13.30 -25.84
N ALA A 419 -22.04 12.79 -25.06
CA ALA A 419 -22.24 13.17 -23.66
C ALA A 419 -21.04 12.78 -22.78
N MET A 420 -20.53 11.55 -22.92
CA MET A 420 -19.34 11.11 -22.17
C MET A 420 -18.09 11.88 -22.61
N VAL A 421 -17.88 12.06 -23.92
CA VAL A 421 -16.75 12.84 -24.46
C VAL A 421 -16.76 14.28 -23.91
N ALA A 422 -17.91 14.94 -23.92
CA ALA A 422 -18.06 16.28 -23.37
C ALA A 422 -17.83 16.31 -21.85
N THR A 423 -18.27 15.28 -21.13
CA THR A 423 -18.08 15.17 -19.67
C THR A 423 -16.59 15.02 -19.33
N MET A 424 -15.86 14.15 -20.02
CA MET A 424 -14.40 13.99 -19.86
C MET A 424 -13.65 15.30 -20.17
N ARG A 425 -14.00 16.00 -21.25
CA ARG A 425 -13.41 17.31 -21.59
C ARG A 425 -13.62 18.37 -20.51
N ARG A 426 -14.79 18.36 -19.87
CA ARG A 426 -15.13 19.31 -18.78
C ARG A 426 -14.44 18.99 -17.45
N LEU A 427 -13.73 17.87 -17.35
CA LEU A 427 -12.85 17.58 -16.21
C LEU A 427 -11.66 18.55 -16.15
N GLY A 428 -11.24 19.10 -17.29
CA GLY A 428 -10.17 20.09 -17.36
C GLY A 428 -8.77 19.52 -17.17
N LEU A 429 -8.61 18.19 -17.29
CA LEU A 429 -7.35 17.48 -17.23
C LEU A 429 -6.80 17.20 -18.65
N PRO A 430 -5.49 16.96 -18.80
CA PRO A 430 -4.93 16.45 -20.06
C PRO A 430 -5.62 15.14 -20.45
N LEU A 431 -6.07 15.05 -21.71
CA LEU A 431 -6.77 13.88 -22.24
C LEU A 431 -6.01 13.26 -23.40
N ASP A 432 -5.85 11.93 -23.36
CA ASP A 432 -5.47 11.10 -24.50
C ASP A 432 -6.71 10.36 -25.05
N TYR A 433 -6.71 10.07 -26.35
CA TYR A 433 -7.82 9.41 -27.05
C TYR A 433 -7.30 8.25 -27.89
N GLN A 434 -7.83 7.05 -27.65
CA GLN A 434 -7.56 5.86 -28.45
C GLN A 434 -8.85 5.32 -29.05
N VAL A 435 -8.84 4.99 -30.34
CA VAL A 435 -10.01 4.50 -31.06
C VAL A 435 -9.69 3.18 -31.75
N GLU A 436 -10.47 2.15 -31.44
CA GLU A 436 -10.34 0.82 -32.04
C GLU A 436 -11.74 0.21 -32.21
N ASP A 437 -12.07 -0.27 -33.41
CA ASP A 437 -13.34 -0.92 -33.75
C ASP A 437 -14.62 -0.19 -33.28
N GLY A 438 -14.60 1.15 -33.32
CA GLY A 438 -15.72 2.01 -32.90
C GLY A 438 -15.84 2.21 -31.38
N THR A 439 -14.97 1.58 -30.61
CA THR A 439 -14.72 1.85 -29.19
C THR A 439 -13.75 3.01 -29.07
N LEU A 440 -14.03 3.92 -28.15
CA LEU A 440 -13.23 5.09 -27.80
C LEU A 440 -12.82 4.96 -26.33
N VAL A 441 -11.51 4.91 -26.08
CA VAL A 441 -10.93 5.05 -24.74
C VAL A 441 -10.47 6.49 -24.58
N ILE A 442 -10.95 7.16 -23.52
CA ILE A 442 -10.55 8.51 -23.16
C ILE A 442 -9.81 8.44 -21.84
N THR A 443 -8.54 8.79 -21.82
CA THR A 443 -7.70 8.72 -20.61
C THR A 443 -7.39 10.12 -20.11
N ALA A 444 -7.74 10.41 -18.86
CA ALA A 444 -7.40 11.65 -18.17
C ALA A 444 -6.21 11.44 -17.24
N THR A 445 -5.12 12.19 -17.46
CA THR A 445 -3.94 12.16 -16.59
C THR A 445 -4.22 12.95 -15.31
N LEU A 446 -4.09 12.31 -14.17
CA LEU A 446 -4.21 12.93 -12.86
C LEU A 446 -2.86 13.56 -12.51
N SER A 447 -2.87 14.83 -12.09
CA SER A 447 -1.64 15.43 -11.56
C SER A 447 -1.39 14.94 -10.14
N PRO A 448 -0.17 14.49 -9.81
CA PRO A 448 0.23 14.23 -8.42
C PRO A 448 0.46 15.58 -7.72
N ALA A 449 -0.62 16.33 -7.47
CA ALA A 449 -0.60 17.55 -6.67
C ALA A 449 -2.02 17.88 -6.19
N ASP A 450 -2.30 17.52 -4.93
CA ASP A 450 -3.19 18.23 -3.99
C ASP A 450 -3.39 17.49 -2.63
N ALA A 451 -2.62 16.43 -2.33
CA ALA A 451 -2.63 15.81 -0.99
C ALA A 451 -1.98 16.70 0.09
N SER A 452 -1.00 17.55 -0.25
CA SER A 452 -0.30 18.43 0.70
C SER A 452 -1.11 19.63 1.18
N ALA A 453 -2.25 19.95 0.55
CA ALA A 453 -3.09 21.07 0.93
C ALA A 453 -4.06 20.75 2.10
N ARG A 454 -4.21 19.48 2.49
CA ARG A 454 -5.20 19.03 3.50
C ARG A 454 -4.62 18.72 4.89
N LEU A 455 -3.33 19.02 5.12
CA LEU A 455 -2.63 18.83 6.40
C LEU A 455 -2.17 20.15 7.05
N ARG A 456 -2.79 21.28 6.71
CA ARG A 456 -2.58 22.57 7.40
C ARG A 456 -3.80 23.01 8.19
#